data_AF-A0A2L2YX18-F1
#
_entry.id   AF-A0A2L2YX18-F1
#
_cell.length_a   1.000
_cell.length_b   1.000
_cell.length_c   1.000
_cell.angle_alpha   90.00
_cell.angle_beta   90.00
_cell.angle_gamma   90.00
#
_symmetry.space_group_name_H-M   'P 1'
#
loop_
_entity.id
_entity.type
_entity.pdbx_description
1 polymer ?
#
loop_
_entity_poly.entity_id
_entity_poly.type
_entity_poly.pdbx_seq_one_letter_code
_entity_poly.pdbx_strand_id
1 'polypeptide(L)'
;ETAIEWSGYIEGAIEAGERAAREILYSMGKITRDKIFQQEPVSTDVVPKPFEVTLAEKYTPSVPTFLKLMALSAVGIGVLTVLKCPKFKLVKFNIVSCFKPH
;
A
#
# COMPACT_ATOMS: atom_id res chain seq x y z
N GLU A 1 -6.38 -13.34 24.28
CA GLU A 1 -5.34 -12.41 24.80
C GLU A 1 -5.75 -10.96 24.49
N THR A 2 -5.22 -9.97 25.22
CA THR A 2 -5.56 -8.54 25.10
C THR A 2 -4.32 -7.66 24.86
N ALA A 3 -3.29 -8.22 24.22
CA ALA A 3 -2.05 -7.54 23.88
C ALA A 3 -2.26 -6.54 22.74
N ILE A 4 -1.42 -5.50 22.68
CA ILE A 4 -1.40 -4.57 21.55
C ILE A 4 -0.34 -5.01 20.54
N GLU A 5 0.80 -5.52 21.02
CA GLU A 5 1.88 -6.03 20.19
C GLU A 5 1.92 -7.56 20.24
N TRP A 6 2.23 -8.19 19.10
CA TRP A 6 2.40 -9.65 18.98
C TRP A 6 1.26 -10.48 19.61
N SER A 7 0.02 -9.99 19.47
CA SER A 7 -1.17 -10.73 19.92
C SER A 7 -1.21 -12.13 19.26
N GLY A 8 -1.48 -13.15 20.06
CA GLY A 8 -1.41 -14.56 19.68
C GLY A 8 -0.02 -15.21 19.86
N TYR A 9 1.01 -14.43 20.22
CA TYR A 9 2.34 -14.94 20.57
C TYR A 9 2.58 -14.85 22.08
N ILE A 10 3.63 -15.54 22.54
CA ILE A 10 4.05 -15.54 23.94
C ILE A 10 4.34 -14.11 24.42
N GLU A 11 4.95 -13.28 23.58
CA GLU A 11 5.21 -11.87 23.85
C GLU A 11 3.93 -11.11 24.22
N GLY A 12 2.87 -11.27 23.43
CA GLY A 12 1.58 -10.65 23.73
C GLY A 12 0.93 -11.20 25.01
N ALA A 13 1.13 -12.48 25.33
CA ALA A 13 0.65 -13.04 26.59
C ALA A 13 1.35 -12.39 27.80
N ILE A 14 2.66 -12.13 27.70
CA ILE A 14 3.45 -11.43 28.72
C ILE A 14 2.97 -9.98 28.85
N GLU A 15 2.89 -9.25 27.73
CA GLU A 15 2.43 -7.84 27.70
C GLU A 15 1.04 -7.69 28.36
N ALA A 16 0.09 -8.54 27.97
CA ALA A 16 -1.27 -8.51 28.51
C ALA A 16 -1.32 -8.84 30.02
N GLY A 17 -0.54 -9.82 30.46
CA GLY A 17 -0.47 -10.23 31.87
C GLY A 17 0.13 -9.13 32.75
N GLU A 18 1.26 -8.55 32.33
CA GLU A 18 1.90 -7.46 33.06
C GLU A 18 1.02 -6.21 33.11
N ARG A 19 0.39 -5.84 31.98
CA ARG A 19 -0.53 -4.71 31.94
C ARG A 19 -1.69 -4.90 32.90
N ALA A 20 -2.33 -6.08 32.92
CA ALA A 20 -3.43 -6.37 33.83
C ALA A 20 -2.99 -6.28 35.30
N ALA A 21 -1.80 -6.76 35.64
CA ALA A 21 -1.24 -6.62 36.99
C ALA A 21 -1.03 -5.13 37.35
N ARG A 22 -0.53 -4.31 36.42
CA ARG A 22 -0.32 -2.88 36.64
C ARG A 22 -1.65 -2.11 36.76
N GLU A 23 -2.70 -2.50 36.06
CA GLU A 23 -4.04 -1.92 36.24
C GLU A 23 -4.56 -2.13 37.68
N ILE A 24 -4.34 -3.32 38.24
CA ILE A 24 -4.67 -3.60 39.65
C ILE A 24 -3.79 -2.75 40.58
N LEU A 25 -2.47 -2.69 40.35
CA LEU A 25 -1.57 -1.85 41.15
C LEU A 25 -1.95 -0.36 41.13
N TYR A 26 -2.45 0.13 39.99
CA TYR A 26 -2.99 1.49 39.88
C TYR A 26 -4.27 1.65 40.72
N SER A 27 -5.19 0.70 40.67
CA SER A 27 -6.40 0.72 41.52
C SER A 27 -6.08 0.68 43.02
N MET A 28 -4.96 0.04 43.39
CA MET A 28 -4.45 -0.01 44.76
C MET A 28 -3.67 1.26 45.16
N GLY A 29 -3.53 2.24 44.26
CA GLY A 29 -2.80 3.49 44.51
C GLY A 29 -1.27 3.31 44.64
N LYS A 30 -0.71 2.18 44.16
CA LYS A 30 0.73 1.89 44.25
C LYS A 30 1.54 2.51 43.11
N ILE A 31 0.90 2.72 41.96
CA ILE A 31 1.51 3.33 40.79
C ILE A 31 0.60 4.42 40.23
N THR A 32 1.18 5.29 39.41
CA THR A 32 0.47 6.32 38.65
C THR A 32 -0.01 5.76 37.30
N ARG A 33 -1.01 6.41 36.68
CA ARG A 33 -1.66 5.91 35.46
C ARG A 33 -0.70 5.77 34.26
N ASP A 34 0.29 6.65 34.18
CA ASP A 34 1.37 6.62 33.17
C ASP A 34 2.22 5.34 33.23
N LYS A 35 2.22 4.64 34.37
CA LYS A 35 2.99 3.40 34.56
C LYS A 35 2.21 2.13 34.20
N ILE A 36 0.95 2.23 33.81
CA ILE A 36 0.17 1.06 33.40
C ILE A 36 0.71 0.51 32.07
N PHE A 37 0.88 1.39 31.09
CA PHE A 37 1.42 1.06 29.78
C PHE A 37 2.90 1.44 29.76
N GLN A 38 3.76 0.43 29.71
CA GLN A 38 5.20 0.59 29.62
C GLN A 38 5.70 -0.16 28.40
N GLN A 39 6.64 0.43 27.67
CA GLN A 39 7.32 -0.23 26.57
C GLN A 39 8.49 -1.05 27.11
N GLU A 40 8.60 -2.29 26.64
CA GLU A 40 9.74 -3.16 26.90
C GLU A 40 11.01 -2.53 26.31
N PRO A 41 12.13 -2.49 27.04
CA PRO A 41 13.40 -2.11 26.45
C PRO A 41 13.82 -3.13 25.38
N VAL A 42 14.43 -2.66 24.30
CA VAL A 42 14.92 -3.53 23.23
C VAL A 42 15.96 -4.51 23.77
N SER A 43 15.81 -5.79 23.43
CA SER A 43 16.74 -6.82 23.89
C SER A 43 18.17 -6.58 23.38
N THR A 44 19.17 -6.81 24.24
CA THR A 44 20.59 -6.66 23.87
C THR A 44 21.09 -7.82 23.03
N ASP A 45 20.54 -9.02 23.24
CA ASP A 45 20.96 -10.24 22.56
C ASP A 45 20.32 -10.40 21.17
N VAL A 46 19.07 -9.95 21.00
CA VAL A 46 18.30 -10.05 19.76
C VAL A 46 17.85 -8.66 19.32
N VAL A 47 18.72 -7.96 18.61
CA VAL A 47 18.45 -6.61 18.13
C VAL A 47 17.58 -6.66 16.87
N PRO A 48 16.42 -5.97 16.82
CA PRO A 48 15.58 -5.92 15.63
C PRO A 48 16.29 -5.13 14.53
N LYS A 49 16.37 -5.73 13.33
CA LYS A 49 16.84 -5.05 12.13
C LYS A 49 15.67 -4.32 11.47
N PRO A 50 15.82 -3.08 10.99
CA PRO A 50 14.77 -2.41 10.24
C PRO A 50 14.41 -3.19 8.97
N PHE A 51 13.12 -3.13 8.60
CA PHE A 51 12.63 -3.67 7.34
C PHE A 51 12.93 -2.70 6.20
N GLU A 52 14.00 -2.97 5.47
CA GLU A 52 14.39 -2.19 4.29
C GLU A 52 13.61 -2.67 3.06
N VAL A 53 13.00 -1.72 2.33
CA VAL A 53 12.33 -1.98 1.06
C VAL A 53 13.15 -1.41 -0.09
N THR A 54 13.37 -2.22 -1.12
CA THR A 54 14.07 -1.78 -2.33
C THR A 54 13.17 -0.90 -3.20
N LEU A 55 13.77 -0.11 -4.09
CA LEU A 55 13.01 0.73 -5.03
C LEU A 55 12.09 -0.10 -5.91
N ALA A 56 12.51 -1.30 -6.34
CA ALA A 56 11.68 -2.18 -7.14
C ALA A 56 10.46 -2.67 -6.34
N GLU A 57 10.64 -3.17 -5.12
CA GLU A 57 9.52 -3.60 -4.26
C GLU A 57 8.52 -2.46 -4.00
N LYS A 58 9.00 -1.22 -3.89
CA LYS A 58 8.15 -0.04 -3.64
C LYS A 58 7.39 0.45 -4.87
N TYR A 59 7.99 0.41 -6.06
CA TYR A 59 7.45 1.03 -7.27
C TYR A 59 6.96 0.05 -8.35
N THR A 60 7.19 -1.25 -8.19
CA THR A 60 6.66 -2.24 -9.13
C THR A 60 5.13 -2.26 -9.08
N PRO A 61 4.45 -2.05 -10.21
CA PRO A 61 3.00 -2.04 -10.25
C PRO A 61 2.45 -3.44 -9.99
N SER A 62 1.27 -3.52 -9.38
CA SER A 62 0.52 -4.77 -9.32
C SER A 62 0.14 -5.26 -10.72
N VAL A 63 -0.08 -6.58 -10.87
CA VAL A 63 -0.48 -7.21 -12.15
C VAL A 63 -1.61 -6.46 -12.89
N PRO A 64 -2.75 -6.11 -12.26
CA PRO A 64 -3.80 -5.38 -12.97
C PRO A 64 -3.38 -3.96 -13.38
N THR A 65 -2.59 -3.27 -12.56
CA THR A 65 -2.06 -1.93 -12.90
C THR A 65 -1.08 -2.02 -14.06
N PHE A 66 -0.22 -3.04 -14.08
CA PHE A 66 0.69 -3.32 -15.19
C PHE A 66 -0.06 -3.54 -16.51
N LEU A 67 -1.09 -4.40 -16.52
CA LEU A 67 -1.91 -4.64 -17.71
C LEU A 67 -2.62 -3.38 -18.20
N LYS A 68 -3.14 -2.54 -17.28
CA LYS A 68 -3.75 -1.24 -17.62
C LYS A 68 -2.73 -0.29 -18.25
N LEU A 69 -1.52 -0.19 -17.70
CA LEU A 69 -0.46 0.65 -18.25
C LEU A 69 -0.05 0.19 -19.65
N MET A 70 0.04 -1.13 -19.88
CA MET A 70 0.30 -1.67 -21.22
C MET A 70 -0.84 -1.38 -22.21
N ALA A 71 -2.09 -1.52 -21.79
CA ALA A 71 -3.24 -1.22 -22.65
C ALA A 71 -3.30 0.29 -22.99
N LEU A 72 -3.09 1.16 -22.01
CA LEU A 72 -3.09 2.61 -22.22
C LEU A 72 -1.94 3.06 -23.11
N SER A 73 -0.74 2.48 -22.95
CA SER A 73 0.39 2.80 -23.83
C SER A 73 0.13 2.32 -25.25
N ALA A 74 -0.42 1.11 -25.43
CA ALA A 74 -0.78 0.59 -26.74
C ALA A 74 -1.86 1.44 -27.43
N VAL A 75 -2.92 1.82 -26.72
CA VAL A 75 -3.98 2.68 -27.26
C VAL A 75 -3.45 4.08 -27.55
N GLY A 76 -2.67 4.66 -26.64
CA GLY A 76 -2.09 5.99 -26.81
C GLY A 76 -1.19 6.08 -28.05
N ILE A 77 -0.29 5.10 -28.22
CA ILE A 77 0.57 5.00 -29.41
C ILE A 77 -0.28 4.77 -30.66
N GLY A 78 -1.27 3.88 -30.61
CA GLY A 78 -2.18 3.60 -31.74
C GLY A 78 -2.97 4.82 -32.20
N VAL A 79 -3.49 5.63 -31.28
CA VAL A 79 -4.21 6.87 -31.62
C VAL A 79 -3.24 7.90 -32.24
N LEU A 80 -2.04 8.04 -31.70
CA LEU A 80 -1.02 8.94 -32.23
C LEU A 80 -0.55 8.57 -33.64
N THR A 81 -0.38 7.28 -33.93
CA THR A 81 0.00 6.82 -35.28
C THR A 81 -1.13 7.03 -36.27
N VAL A 82 -2.38 6.72 -35.92
CA VAL A 82 -3.56 6.97 -36.78
C VAL A 82 -3.75 8.46 -37.09
N LEU A 83 -3.58 9.35 -36.09
CA LEU A 83 -3.70 10.79 -36.28
C LEU A 83 -2.56 11.39 -37.13
N LYS A 84 -1.35 10.81 -37.08
CA LYS A 84 -0.20 11.24 -37.88
C LYS A 84 -0.14 10.60 -39.28
N CYS A 85 -0.86 9.50 -39.54
CA CYS A 85 -0.91 8.88 -40.86
C CYS A 85 -1.75 9.71 -41.86
N PRO A 86 -1.17 10.22 -42.97
CA PRO A 86 -1.89 11.04 -43.95
C PRO A 86 -3.00 10.28 -44.71
N LYS A 87 -2.94 8.95 -44.76
CA LYS A 87 -3.98 8.12 -45.41
C LYS A 87 -5.34 8.19 -44.70
N PHE A 88 -5.38 8.43 -43.39
CA PHE A 88 -6.64 8.50 -42.63
C PHE A 88 -7.34 9.87 -42.78
N LYS A 89 -6.58 10.96 -42.98
CA LYS A 89 -7.13 12.25 -43.42
C LYS A 89 -7.84 12.14 -44.78
N LEU A 90 -7.31 11.32 -45.69
CA LEU A 90 -7.85 11.15 -47.04
C LEU A 90 -9.14 10.30 -47.05
N VAL A 91 -9.25 9.29 -46.19
CA VAL A 91 -10.50 8.52 -46.00
C VAL A 91 -11.60 9.35 -45.35
N LYS A 92 -11.27 10.18 -44.35
CA LYS A 92 -12.25 11.09 -43.72
C LYS A 92 -12.76 12.16 -44.71
N PHE A 93 -11.93 12.61 -45.66
CA PHE A 93 -12.34 13.52 -46.73
C PHE A 93 -13.27 12.84 -47.75
N ASN A 94 -12.96 11.59 -48.17
CA ASN A 94 -13.76 10.84 -49.13
C ASN A 94 -15.14 10.42 -48.61
N ILE A 95 -15.28 10.13 -47.30
CA ILE A 95 -16.58 9.78 -46.70
C ILE A 95 -17.47 11.03 -46.56
N VAL A 96 -16.89 12.18 -46.22
CA VAL A 96 -17.64 13.45 -46.08
C VAL A 96 -18.06 14.02 -47.44
N SER A 97 -17.28 13.85 -48.49
CA SER A 97 -17.67 14.25 -49.86
C SER A 97 -18.75 13.36 -50.48
N CYS A 98 -18.89 12.10 -50.01
CA CYS A 98 -19.93 11.18 -50.47
C CYS A 98 -21.31 11.42 -49.82
N PHE A 99 -21.35 12.15 -48.68
CA PHE A 99 -22.57 12.42 -47.92
C PHE A 99 -23.17 13.82 -48.16
N LYS A 100 -22.72 14.57 -49.17
CA LYS A 100 -23.31 15.87 -49.52
C LYS A 100 -24.54 15.62 -50.41
N PRO A 101 -25.78 15.83 -49.94
CA PRO A 101 -26.94 15.72 -50.80
C PRO A 101 -26.93 16.90 -51.79
N HIS A 102 -27.33 16.62 -53.03
CA HIS A 102 -27.57 17.59 -54.10
C HIS A 102 -28.56 18.67 -53.69
#